data_AF-A0A846ZS28-F1
#
_entry.id   AF-A0A846ZS28-F1
#
_cell.length_a   1.000
_cell.length_b   1.000
_cell.length_c   1.000
_cell.angle_alpha   90.00
_cell.angle_beta   90.00
_cell.angle_gamma   90.00
#
_symmetry.space_group_name_H-M   'P 1'
#
loop_
_entity.id
_entity.type
_entity.pdbx_description
1 polymer ?
#
loop_
_entity_poly.entity_id
_entity_poly.type
_entity_poly.pdbx_seq_one_letter_code
_entity_poly.pdbx_strand_id
1 'polypeptide(L)'
;MKKWIKYILLFILLLYKDVSALTINEIKNRTDCPNGQYGVGSALVDGSLTNISCYLDYNTAKTNMKNDDQVIIYYVSGATKIIDANYAIAKLDRGVNENTNIYTSSSLASAYTYMNNYSSYGGVDGAFSGYDHNKKSAKITISAYTGYVEEASHKLVPLNWVKSTNIYYVTQDIKHCFTTDIEKNISISPTCYNLGPKPPMLVEGTYYSYDGRYFYNNRQTMLNDYRNNTNVNAYNANNPYYNYYMWLPFHSKSRYSANDLDNYIRNTLNYIGKTYGFYNQANYSMFYGEGATFYESQEYYGINMLATFGIARNESTTG
;
A
#
# COMPACT_ATOMS: atom_id res chain seq x y z
N MET A 1 -3.96 58.02 40.74
CA MET A 1 -3.48 57.32 39.52
C MET A 1 -2.17 56.65 39.87
N LYS A 2 -1.86 55.36 39.68
CA LYS A 2 -2.48 54.18 39.06
C LYS A 2 -1.84 52.96 39.77
N LYS A 3 -2.65 51.95 40.10
CA LYS A 3 -2.20 50.64 40.64
C LYS A 3 -1.35 49.91 39.58
N TRP A 4 -0.24 49.30 39.99
CA TRP A 4 0.51 48.34 39.17
C TRP A 4 0.34 46.95 39.78
N ILE A 5 -0.50 46.13 39.15
CA ILE A 5 -0.66 44.70 39.45
C ILE A 5 0.33 43.96 38.54
N LYS A 6 1.26 43.21 39.12
CA LYS A 6 2.11 42.27 38.38
C LYS A 6 1.34 40.97 38.19
N TYR A 7 0.98 40.64 36.95
CA TYR A 7 0.49 39.31 36.59
C TYR A 7 1.68 38.47 36.10
N ILE A 8 2.01 37.43 36.85
CA ILE A 8 2.87 36.34 36.38
C ILE A 8 1.96 35.39 35.60
N LEU A 9 2.11 35.36 34.28
CA LEU A 9 1.47 34.36 33.43
C LEU A 9 2.29 33.08 33.52
N LEU A 10 1.76 32.11 34.28
CA LEU A 10 2.27 30.74 34.32
C LEU A 10 1.83 30.04 33.02
N PHE A 11 2.72 30.00 32.03
CA PHE A 11 2.50 29.25 30.80
C PHE A 11 2.69 27.76 31.11
N ILE A 12 1.60 27.06 31.42
CA ILE A 12 1.61 25.60 31.52
C ILE A 12 1.76 25.08 30.08
N LEU A 13 3.00 24.74 29.71
CA LEU A 13 3.26 23.84 28.59
C LEU A 13 2.62 22.49 28.94
N LEU A 14 1.39 22.28 28.48
CA LEU A 14 0.86 20.95 28.25
C LEU A 14 1.75 20.32 27.19
N LEU A 15 2.82 19.66 27.65
CA LEU A 15 3.56 18.70 26.86
C LEU A 15 2.54 17.62 26.46
N TYR A 16 1.98 17.75 25.26
CA TYR A 16 1.36 16.62 24.58
C TYR A 16 2.47 15.59 24.49
N LYS A 17 2.44 14.58 25.37
CA LYS A 17 3.15 13.34 25.09
C LYS A 17 2.51 12.83 23.81
N ASP A 18 3.30 12.81 22.73
CA ASP A 18 2.96 11.98 21.58
C ASP A 18 2.89 10.55 22.11
N VAL A 19 1.67 10.09 22.43
CA VAL A 19 1.43 8.70 22.75
C VAL A 19 1.56 7.96 21.42
N SER A 20 2.63 7.18 21.29
CA SER A 20 2.85 6.33 20.14
C SER A 20 1.88 5.15 20.19
N ALA A 21 1.43 4.69 19.02
CA ALA A 21 0.73 3.41 18.89
C ALA A 21 1.50 2.30 19.62
N LEU A 22 0.77 1.42 20.31
CA LEU A 22 1.37 0.27 20.97
C LEU A 22 2.22 -0.49 19.95
N THR A 23 3.49 -0.63 20.29
CA THR A 23 4.45 -1.41 19.55
C THR A 23 4.08 -2.89 19.60
N ILE A 24 4.62 -3.67 18.67
CA ILE A 24 4.45 -5.13 18.66
C ILE A 24 4.88 -5.73 20.00
N ASN A 25 5.96 -5.24 20.60
CA ASN A 25 6.45 -5.77 21.86
C ASN A 25 5.52 -5.44 23.03
N GLU A 26 4.91 -4.26 23.03
CA GLU A 26 3.91 -3.90 24.04
C GLU A 26 2.65 -4.77 23.92
N ILE A 27 2.19 -5.06 22.70
CA ILE A 27 1.04 -5.96 22.50
C ILE A 27 1.38 -7.39 22.90
N LYS A 28 2.56 -7.91 22.50
CA LYS A 28 2.99 -9.29 22.76
C LYS A 28 2.92 -9.67 24.24
N ASN A 29 3.27 -8.74 25.11
CA ASN A 29 3.37 -8.97 26.56
C ASN A 29 2.06 -8.74 27.31
N ARG A 30 0.97 -8.39 26.62
CA ARG A 30 -0.32 -8.16 27.26
C ARG A 30 -0.91 -9.47 27.76
N THR A 31 -1.36 -9.47 29.01
CA THR A 31 -2.01 -10.59 29.70
C THR A 31 -3.43 -10.22 30.16
N ASP A 32 -4.15 -9.39 29.41
CA ASP A 32 -5.46 -8.88 29.83
C ASP A 32 -6.51 -9.98 29.94
N CYS A 33 -6.43 -11.00 29.08
CA CYS A 33 -7.31 -12.15 29.09
C CYS A 33 -6.57 -13.43 29.48
N PRO A 34 -7.23 -14.36 30.19
CA PRO A 34 -6.70 -15.69 30.44
C PRO A 34 -6.30 -16.40 29.14
N ASN A 35 -5.31 -17.30 29.24
CA ASN A 35 -4.87 -18.09 28.10
C ASN A 35 -6.05 -18.88 27.50
N GLY A 36 -6.17 -18.87 26.17
CA GLY A 36 -7.29 -19.49 25.43
C GLY A 36 -8.54 -18.63 25.30
N GLN A 37 -8.58 -17.41 25.86
CA GLN A 37 -9.68 -16.46 25.68
C GLN A 37 -9.35 -15.36 24.66
N TYR A 38 -10.39 -14.81 24.06
CA TYR A 38 -10.36 -13.72 23.09
C TYR A 38 -10.70 -12.41 23.79
N GLY A 39 -9.85 -11.39 23.65
CA GLY A 39 -10.12 -10.05 24.16
C GLY A 39 -10.68 -9.15 23.08
N VAL A 40 -11.82 -8.50 23.33
CA VAL A 40 -12.30 -7.38 22.50
C VAL A 40 -11.91 -6.09 23.18
N GLY A 41 -11.10 -5.27 22.53
CA GLY A 41 -10.64 -3.98 23.05
C GLY A 41 -10.84 -2.85 22.05
N SER A 42 -10.73 -1.61 22.53
CA SER A 42 -10.86 -0.37 21.75
C SER A 42 -9.48 0.19 21.42
N ALA A 43 -9.12 0.27 20.14
CA ALA A 43 -7.86 0.81 19.64
C ALA A 43 -8.00 2.31 19.38
N LEU A 44 -7.59 3.12 20.35
CA LEU A 44 -7.81 4.57 20.32
C LEU A 44 -6.77 5.30 19.44
N VAL A 45 -7.09 6.52 19.02
CA VAL A 45 -6.24 7.35 18.12
C VAL A 45 -4.89 7.69 18.75
N ASP A 46 -4.84 7.80 20.08
CA ASP A 46 -3.62 7.99 20.85
C ASP A 46 -2.71 6.75 20.86
N GLY A 47 -3.13 5.65 20.24
CA GLY A 47 -2.34 4.44 20.15
C GLY A 47 -2.59 3.42 21.26
N SER A 48 -3.40 3.76 22.27
CA SER A 48 -3.72 2.86 23.37
C SER A 48 -4.75 1.79 22.97
N LEU A 49 -4.72 0.67 23.67
CA LEU A 49 -5.73 -0.39 23.60
C LEU A 49 -6.37 -0.56 24.98
N THR A 50 -7.66 -0.26 25.06
CA THR A 50 -8.42 -0.15 26.33
C THR A 50 -9.73 -0.94 26.29
N ASN A 51 -10.47 -0.94 27.40
CA ASN A 51 -11.81 -1.54 27.52
C ASN A 51 -11.86 -3.02 27.11
N ILE A 52 -10.86 -3.80 27.52
CA ILE A 52 -10.76 -5.19 27.10
C ILE A 52 -11.78 -6.04 27.85
N SER A 53 -12.65 -6.69 27.08
CA SER A 53 -13.61 -7.70 27.56
C SER A 53 -13.21 -9.06 27.02
N CYS A 54 -13.20 -10.08 27.86
CA CYS A 54 -12.72 -11.41 27.50
C CYS A 54 -13.89 -12.38 27.20
N TYR A 55 -13.71 -13.21 26.18
CA TYR A 55 -14.71 -14.16 25.69
C TYR A 55 -14.07 -15.54 25.48
N LEU A 56 -14.86 -16.59 25.67
CA LEU A 56 -14.39 -17.98 25.55
C LEU A 56 -14.18 -18.44 24.11
N ASP A 57 -14.86 -17.82 23.16
CA ASP A 57 -14.79 -18.20 21.75
C ASP A 57 -14.75 -16.99 20.81
N TYR A 58 -14.15 -17.20 19.64
CA TYR A 58 -13.93 -16.18 18.64
C TYR A 58 -15.24 -15.59 18.11
N ASN A 59 -16.28 -16.40 17.89
CA ASN A 59 -17.53 -15.93 17.29
C ASN A 59 -18.26 -14.99 18.26
N THR A 60 -18.31 -15.33 19.55
CA THR A 60 -18.85 -14.44 20.58
C THR A 60 -18.06 -13.14 20.65
N ALA A 61 -16.72 -13.19 20.64
CA ALA A 61 -15.88 -11.99 20.58
C ALA A 61 -16.22 -11.13 19.34
N LYS A 62 -16.30 -11.74 18.15
CA LYS A 62 -16.61 -11.06 16.89
C LYS A 62 -17.97 -10.38 16.91
N THR A 63 -19.00 -11.05 17.44
CA THR A 63 -20.35 -10.45 17.55
C THR A 63 -20.39 -9.27 18.52
N ASN A 64 -19.46 -9.17 19.47
CA ASN A 64 -19.33 -8.06 20.42
C ASN A 64 -18.47 -6.89 19.92
N MET A 65 -17.93 -6.96 18.70
CA MET A 65 -17.26 -5.84 18.03
C MET A 65 -18.30 -4.85 17.45
N LYS A 66 -18.91 -4.03 18.30
CA LYS A 66 -19.96 -3.06 17.96
C LYS A 66 -19.46 -1.70 17.44
N ASN A 67 -18.23 -1.31 17.77
CA ASN A 67 -17.68 0.01 17.44
C ASN A 67 -16.54 -0.09 16.42
N ASP A 68 -16.36 0.95 15.63
CA ASP A 68 -15.40 0.98 14.51
C ASP A 68 -13.95 0.74 14.94
N ASP A 69 -13.58 1.19 16.14
CA ASP A 69 -12.24 1.12 16.69
C ASP A 69 -11.91 -0.23 17.38
N GLN A 70 -12.83 -1.19 17.36
CA GLN A 70 -12.64 -2.43 18.08
C GLN A 70 -11.79 -3.45 17.32
N VAL A 71 -11.04 -4.21 18.13
CA VAL A 71 -10.12 -5.27 17.69
C VAL A 71 -10.33 -6.52 18.54
N ILE A 72 -9.98 -7.69 17.99
CA ILE A 72 -9.83 -8.94 18.73
C ILE A 72 -8.35 -9.19 18.95
N ILE A 73 -7.95 -9.30 20.21
CA ILE A 73 -6.66 -9.82 20.62
C ILE A 73 -6.77 -11.28 21.05
N TYR A 74 -5.76 -12.07 20.73
CA TYR A 74 -5.67 -13.47 21.14
C TYR A 74 -4.22 -13.89 21.37
N TYR A 75 -4.01 -14.79 22.32
CA TYR A 75 -2.69 -15.34 22.63
C TYR A 75 -2.36 -16.47 21.66
N VAL A 76 -1.36 -16.26 20.79
CA VAL A 76 -0.91 -17.22 19.79
C VAL A 76 0.60 -17.39 19.89
N SER A 77 1.05 -18.63 20.09
CA SER A 77 2.47 -19.01 20.02
C SER A 77 3.40 -18.15 20.89
N GLY A 78 3.03 -17.92 22.15
CA GLY A 78 3.89 -17.19 23.09
C GLY A 78 3.66 -15.68 23.13
N ALA A 79 2.70 -15.16 22.36
CA ALA A 79 2.48 -13.73 22.20
C ALA A 79 1.00 -13.38 22.00
N THR A 80 0.56 -12.29 22.62
CA THR A 80 -0.72 -11.67 22.27
C THR A 80 -0.60 -10.94 20.93
N LYS A 81 -1.59 -11.13 20.04
CA LYS A 81 -1.67 -10.51 18.72
C LYS A 81 -3.07 -9.96 18.46
N ILE A 82 -3.17 -8.92 17.64
CA ILE A 82 -4.44 -8.53 17.02
C ILE A 82 -4.70 -9.47 15.84
N ILE A 83 -5.78 -10.24 15.92
CA ILE A 83 -6.14 -11.25 14.90
C ILE A 83 -7.31 -10.80 14.03
N ASP A 84 -8.11 -9.82 14.49
CA ASP A 84 -9.22 -9.25 13.73
C ASP A 84 -9.49 -7.80 14.18
N ALA A 85 -10.11 -7.00 13.33
CA ALA A 85 -10.46 -5.61 13.56
C ALA A 85 -11.71 -5.21 12.75
N ASN A 86 -12.52 -4.28 13.27
CA ASN A 86 -13.63 -3.73 12.48
C ASN A 86 -13.11 -2.90 11.30
N TYR A 87 -12.03 -2.14 11.51
CA TYR A 87 -11.27 -1.50 10.44
C TYR A 87 -9.77 -1.60 10.71
N ALA A 88 -9.03 -2.12 9.73
CA ALA A 88 -7.59 -2.21 9.78
C ALA A 88 -6.98 -2.10 8.38
N ILE A 89 -5.69 -1.82 8.36
CA ILE A 89 -4.83 -2.03 7.19
C ILE A 89 -3.90 -3.19 7.55
N ALA A 90 -3.77 -4.15 6.64
CA ALA A 90 -2.80 -5.22 6.79
C ALA A 90 -1.42 -4.67 6.44
N LYS A 91 -0.52 -4.65 7.42
CA LYS A 91 0.90 -4.41 7.21
C LYS A 91 1.53 -5.72 6.75
N LEU A 92 2.21 -5.67 5.62
CA LEU A 92 2.76 -6.83 4.90
C LEU A 92 4.28 -6.75 4.81
N ASP A 93 4.95 -5.87 5.54
CA ASP A 93 6.40 -5.68 5.43
C ASP A 93 7.16 -6.97 5.73
N ARG A 94 8.11 -7.29 4.85
CA ARG A 94 8.91 -8.54 4.88
C ARG A 94 10.39 -8.26 4.71
N GLY A 95 11.23 -9.28 4.90
CA GLY A 95 12.63 -9.24 4.49
C GLY A 95 12.79 -9.17 2.97
N VAL A 96 13.96 -8.71 2.50
CA VAL A 96 14.26 -8.54 1.05
C VAL A 96 14.12 -9.83 0.23
N ASN A 97 14.38 -10.99 0.84
CA ASN A 97 14.32 -12.30 0.20
C ASN A 97 13.02 -13.06 0.54
N GLU A 98 12.01 -12.37 1.05
CA GLU A 98 10.75 -12.96 1.48
C GLU A 98 9.59 -12.45 0.65
N ASN A 99 8.67 -13.36 0.33
CA ASN A 99 7.46 -13.05 -0.40
C ASN A 99 6.24 -13.21 0.52
N THR A 100 5.26 -12.33 0.32
CA THR A 100 3.90 -12.51 0.82
C THR A 100 3.09 -13.21 -0.25
N ASN A 101 2.83 -14.51 -0.06
CA ASN A 101 1.98 -15.29 -0.95
C ASN A 101 0.51 -14.90 -0.76
N ILE A 102 -0.21 -14.79 -1.88
CA ILE A 102 -1.63 -14.47 -1.91
C ILE A 102 -2.38 -15.66 -2.53
N TYR A 103 -3.40 -16.12 -1.82
CA TYR A 103 -4.17 -17.32 -2.12
C TYR A 103 -5.58 -16.97 -2.60
N THR A 104 -6.18 -17.81 -3.43
CA THR A 104 -7.57 -17.65 -3.92
C THR A 104 -8.63 -17.99 -2.88
N SER A 105 -8.26 -18.76 -1.84
CA SER A 105 -9.19 -19.18 -0.79
C SER A 105 -8.51 -19.17 0.58
N SER A 106 -9.34 -19.11 1.63
CA SER A 106 -8.86 -19.12 3.01
C SER A 106 -8.16 -20.42 3.41
N SER A 107 -8.29 -21.50 2.63
CA SER A 107 -7.63 -22.79 2.90
C SER A 107 -6.12 -22.78 2.67
N LEU A 108 -5.59 -21.76 1.99
CA LEU A 108 -4.16 -21.57 1.74
C LEU A 108 -3.49 -22.75 1.00
N ALA A 109 -4.25 -23.52 0.21
CA ALA A 109 -3.76 -24.76 -0.41
C ALA A 109 -2.68 -24.54 -1.49
N SER A 110 -2.82 -23.49 -2.30
CA SER A 110 -1.87 -23.16 -3.35
C SER A 110 -1.83 -21.64 -3.58
N ALA A 111 -0.64 -21.06 -3.52
CA ALA A 111 -0.44 -19.65 -3.77
C ALA A 111 -0.79 -19.33 -5.23
N TYR A 112 -1.63 -18.32 -5.44
CA TYR A 112 -2.01 -17.85 -6.77
C TYR A 112 -1.01 -16.86 -7.34
N THR A 113 -0.56 -15.94 -6.49
CA THR A 113 0.46 -14.94 -6.80
C THR A 113 1.21 -14.57 -5.53
N TYR A 114 2.17 -13.66 -5.64
CA TYR A 114 2.93 -13.16 -4.51
C TYR A 114 3.29 -11.69 -4.71
N MET A 115 3.74 -11.07 -3.63
CA MET A 115 4.42 -9.79 -3.68
C MET A 115 5.67 -9.81 -2.80
N ASN A 116 6.69 -9.08 -3.22
CA ASN A 116 7.80 -8.76 -2.34
C ASN A 116 7.48 -7.41 -1.67
N ASN A 117 7.28 -7.46 -0.35
CA ASN A 117 6.90 -6.31 0.46
C ASN A 117 8.07 -5.81 1.31
N TYR A 118 9.30 -5.93 0.81
CA TYR A 118 10.44 -5.36 1.50
C TYR A 118 10.26 -3.86 1.70
N SER A 119 10.40 -3.39 2.94
CA SER A 119 10.00 -2.04 3.32
C SER A 119 10.69 -0.94 2.50
N SER A 120 11.93 -1.16 2.05
CA SER A 120 12.65 -0.22 1.18
C SER A 120 12.08 -0.10 -0.23
N TYR A 121 11.34 -1.09 -0.73
CA TYR A 121 10.65 -1.02 -2.03
C TYR A 121 9.36 -0.21 -1.95
N GLY A 122 8.80 -0.04 -0.75
CA GLY A 122 7.47 0.52 -0.53
C GLY A 122 6.36 -0.48 -0.83
N GLY A 123 5.10 -0.05 -0.68
CA GLY A 123 3.94 -0.89 -0.96
C GLY A 123 3.73 -1.99 0.09
N VAL A 124 3.95 -1.65 1.36
CA VAL A 124 3.93 -2.60 2.49
C VAL A 124 2.54 -2.84 3.08
N ASP A 125 1.47 -2.46 2.39
CA ASP A 125 0.13 -2.39 2.96
C ASP A 125 -0.95 -2.95 2.04
N GLY A 126 -2.00 -3.53 2.63
CA GLY A 126 -3.18 -4.02 1.94
C GLY A 126 -4.45 -3.72 2.70
N ALA A 127 -5.56 -3.52 1.99
CA ALA A 127 -6.86 -3.29 2.61
C ALA A 127 -7.39 -4.58 3.26
N PHE A 128 -7.57 -4.58 4.58
CA PHE A 128 -8.14 -5.72 5.29
C PHE A 128 -9.66 -5.77 5.12
N SER A 129 -10.18 -6.92 4.71
CA SER A 129 -11.62 -7.11 4.46
C SER A 129 -12.26 -8.22 5.30
N GLY A 130 -11.46 -9.08 5.94
CA GLY A 130 -11.96 -10.08 6.90
C GLY A 130 -10.89 -11.07 7.33
N TYR A 131 -11.20 -11.89 8.34
CA TYR A 131 -10.31 -12.92 8.86
C TYR A 131 -11.06 -14.25 8.99
N ASP A 132 -10.47 -15.33 8.47
CA ASP A 132 -10.93 -16.70 8.67
C ASP A 132 -10.15 -17.30 9.84
N HIS A 133 -10.80 -17.33 11.00
CA HIS A 133 -10.19 -17.82 12.22
C HIS A 133 -9.84 -19.31 12.18
N ASN A 134 -10.68 -20.14 11.57
CA ASN A 134 -10.45 -21.58 11.50
C ASN A 134 -9.26 -21.92 10.60
N LYS A 135 -9.02 -21.09 9.57
CA LYS A 135 -7.90 -21.27 8.64
C LYS A 135 -6.69 -20.38 8.93
N LYS A 136 -6.80 -19.45 9.90
CA LYS A 136 -5.77 -18.48 10.27
C LYS A 136 -5.27 -17.67 9.07
N SER A 137 -6.21 -17.14 8.30
CA SER A 137 -5.91 -16.34 7.12
C SER A 137 -6.71 -15.04 7.07
N ALA A 138 -6.07 -13.96 6.62
CA ALA A 138 -6.72 -12.67 6.42
C ALA A 138 -7.05 -12.48 4.95
N LYS A 139 -8.27 -12.03 4.66
CA LYS A 139 -8.70 -11.58 3.34
C LYS A 139 -8.29 -10.12 3.15
N ILE A 140 -7.48 -9.87 2.13
CA ILE A 140 -6.98 -8.54 1.80
C ILE A 140 -7.25 -8.18 0.34
N THR A 141 -7.33 -6.89 0.06
CA THR A 141 -7.31 -6.33 -1.31
C THR A 141 -6.01 -5.59 -1.54
N ILE A 142 -5.31 -5.95 -2.62
CA ILE A 142 -4.03 -5.34 -2.98
C ILE A 142 -3.77 -5.47 -4.48
N SER A 143 -3.29 -4.40 -5.12
CA SER A 143 -3.01 -4.35 -6.56
C SER A 143 -4.14 -4.93 -7.43
N ALA A 144 -5.36 -4.47 -7.17
CA ALA A 144 -6.62 -4.89 -7.79
C ALA A 144 -7.04 -6.35 -7.57
N TYR A 145 -6.31 -7.11 -6.74
CA TYR A 145 -6.64 -8.49 -6.43
C TYR A 145 -7.12 -8.62 -4.98
N THR A 146 -8.23 -9.34 -4.79
CA THR A 146 -8.73 -9.72 -3.46
C THR A 146 -8.44 -11.19 -3.23
N GLY A 147 -7.64 -11.48 -2.20
CA GLY A 147 -7.23 -12.84 -1.86
C GLY A 147 -6.97 -13.00 -0.37
N TYR A 148 -6.36 -14.13 -0.02
CA TYR A 148 -6.04 -14.48 1.37
C TYR A 148 -4.53 -14.49 1.59
N VAL A 149 -4.10 -14.06 2.77
CA VAL A 149 -2.71 -14.15 3.24
C VAL A 149 -2.68 -14.87 4.57
N GLU A 150 -1.58 -15.57 4.86
CA GLU A 150 -1.41 -16.32 6.11
C GLU A 150 -1.27 -15.36 7.30
N GLU A 151 -1.69 -15.78 8.50
CA GLU A 151 -1.50 -15.01 9.74
C GLU A 151 -0.03 -14.64 10.02
N ALA A 152 0.91 -15.53 9.70
CA ALA A 152 2.34 -15.24 9.86
C ALA A 152 2.86 -14.21 8.86
N SER A 153 2.08 -13.90 7.82
CA SER A 153 2.46 -13.05 6.69
C SER A 153 1.99 -11.60 6.80
N HIS A 154 1.29 -11.26 7.86
CA HIS A 154 0.77 -9.92 8.04
C HIS A 154 0.68 -9.54 9.52
N LYS A 155 0.58 -8.23 9.73
CA LYS A 155 0.13 -7.64 10.99
C LYS A 155 -1.08 -6.77 10.70
N LEU A 156 -2.17 -6.98 11.42
CA LEU A 156 -3.31 -6.06 11.36
C LEU A 156 -2.99 -4.80 12.20
N VAL A 157 -3.03 -3.65 11.54
CA VAL A 157 -2.91 -2.34 12.20
C VAL A 157 -4.30 -1.70 12.20
N PRO A 158 -4.94 -1.53 13.37
CA PRO A 158 -6.25 -0.88 13.47
C PRO A 158 -6.21 0.51 12.83
N LEU A 159 -7.30 0.90 12.15
CA LEU A 159 -7.29 2.10 11.31
C LEU A 159 -6.89 3.38 12.07
N ASN A 160 -7.25 3.48 13.36
CA ASN A 160 -6.87 4.58 14.25
C ASN A 160 -5.36 4.67 14.55
N TRP A 161 -4.63 3.56 14.41
CA TRP A 161 -3.19 3.50 14.60
C TRP A 161 -2.40 3.70 13.30
N VAL A 162 -3.07 3.61 12.15
CA VAL A 162 -2.45 3.79 10.83
C VAL A 162 -2.09 5.27 10.62
N LYS A 163 -0.79 5.56 10.61
CA LYS A 163 -0.22 6.90 10.40
C LYS A 163 0.09 7.20 8.94
N SER A 164 0.26 6.18 8.10
CA SER A 164 0.42 6.34 6.65
C SER A 164 -0.08 5.11 5.87
N THR A 165 -0.35 5.27 4.58
CA THR A 165 -0.73 4.20 3.63
C THR A 165 -0.19 4.54 2.25
N ASN A 166 -0.28 3.61 1.29
CA ASN A 166 -0.19 4.00 -0.11
C ASN A 166 -1.33 4.97 -0.45
N ILE A 167 -1.03 5.97 -1.29
CA ILE A 167 -1.98 7.00 -1.70
C ILE A 167 -1.80 7.35 -3.17
N TYR A 168 -2.87 7.86 -3.76
CA TYR A 168 -2.82 8.58 -5.03
C TYR A 168 -2.87 10.07 -4.75
N TYR A 169 -1.82 10.77 -5.15
CA TYR A 169 -1.69 12.20 -5.00
C TYR A 169 -1.95 12.90 -6.34
N VAL A 170 -3.03 13.66 -6.40
CA VAL A 170 -3.53 14.32 -7.60
C VAL A 170 -3.24 15.81 -7.52
N THR A 171 -2.51 16.31 -8.50
CA THR A 171 -2.19 17.74 -8.72
C THR A 171 -2.49 18.06 -10.19
N GLN A 172 -1.51 18.57 -10.96
CA GLN A 172 -1.60 18.58 -12.43
C GLN A 172 -1.42 17.19 -13.03
N ASP A 173 -0.78 16.29 -12.29
CA ASP A 173 -0.60 14.87 -12.59
C ASP A 173 -1.22 14.00 -11.50
N ILE A 174 -1.47 12.73 -11.79
CA ILE A 174 -1.76 11.70 -10.80
C ILE A 174 -0.50 10.88 -10.50
N LYS A 175 -0.13 10.82 -9.22
CA LYS A 175 1.03 10.06 -8.74
C LYS A 175 0.58 8.97 -7.78
N HIS A 176 1.13 7.77 -7.89
CA HIS A 176 0.97 6.72 -6.89
C HIS A 176 2.18 6.73 -5.96
N CYS A 177 1.95 7.04 -4.69
CA CYS A 177 2.97 7.21 -3.67
C CYS A 177 2.89 6.07 -2.66
N PHE A 178 4.03 5.40 -2.48
CA PHE A 178 4.14 4.23 -1.62
C PHE A 178 4.65 4.60 -0.22
N THR A 179 4.11 3.95 0.80
CA THR A 179 4.67 3.99 2.16
C THR A 179 5.58 2.79 2.40
N THR A 180 6.55 2.99 3.29
CA THR A 180 7.50 1.97 3.75
C THR A 180 7.13 1.44 5.16
N ASP A 181 6.27 2.15 5.89
CA ASP A 181 5.79 1.75 7.22
C ASP A 181 4.49 2.48 7.58
N ILE A 182 3.37 1.75 7.64
CA ILE A 182 2.04 2.31 7.91
C ILE A 182 1.84 2.83 9.34
N GLU A 183 2.73 2.49 10.27
CA GLU A 183 2.64 2.88 11.68
C GLU A 183 3.43 4.15 11.99
N LYS A 184 4.20 4.64 11.01
CA LYS A 184 4.99 5.86 11.13
C LYS A 184 4.40 6.96 10.26
N ASN A 185 4.45 8.18 10.79
CA ASN A 185 4.28 9.36 9.96
C ASN A 185 5.41 9.36 8.92
N ILE A 186 5.09 9.69 7.67
CA ILE A 186 6.08 9.72 6.60
C ILE A 186 7.03 10.90 6.84
N SER A 187 8.24 10.62 7.34
CA SER A 187 9.39 11.53 7.31
C SER A 187 10.36 11.22 6.16
N ILE A 188 10.11 10.14 5.43
CA ILE A 188 11.00 9.57 4.41
C ILE A 188 10.26 9.69 3.08
N SER A 189 10.78 10.53 2.17
CA SER A 189 10.18 10.85 0.87
C SER A 189 9.50 9.62 0.24
N PRO A 190 8.14 9.59 0.15
CA PRO A 190 7.46 8.44 -0.43
C PRO A 190 7.94 8.26 -1.86
N THR A 191 8.23 7.03 -2.26
CA THR A 191 8.50 6.73 -3.67
C THR A 191 7.20 6.97 -4.42
N CYS A 192 7.15 8.05 -5.21
CA CYS A 192 5.98 8.42 -5.99
C CYS A 192 6.26 8.20 -7.47
N TYR A 193 5.40 7.43 -8.13
CA TYR A 193 5.46 7.22 -9.58
C TYR A 193 4.39 8.06 -10.26
N ASN A 194 4.79 8.84 -11.27
CA ASN A 194 3.86 9.60 -12.09
C ASN A 194 3.13 8.63 -13.03
N LEU A 195 1.81 8.60 -12.94
CA LEU A 195 0.95 7.76 -13.77
C LEU A 195 0.38 8.52 -14.98
N GLY A 196 0.67 9.82 -15.07
CA GLY A 196 0.27 10.69 -16.17
C GLY A 196 -0.51 11.92 -15.71
N PRO A 197 -1.10 12.66 -16.67
CA PRO A 197 -1.88 13.86 -16.39
C PRO A 197 -3.05 13.59 -15.44
N LYS A 198 -3.48 14.62 -14.70
CA LYS A 198 -4.65 14.54 -13.82
C LYS A 198 -5.86 13.99 -14.59
N PRO A 199 -6.49 12.90 -14.11
CA PRO A 199 -7.71 12.38 -14.68
C PRO A 199 -8.87 13.39 -14.47
N PRO A 200 -9.71 13.66 -15.49
CA PRO A 200 -10.72 14.71 -15.42
C PRO A 200 -11.81 14.46 -14.37
N MET A 201 -12.02 13.20 -13.98
CA MET A 201 -12.98 12.82 -12.92
C MET A 201 -12.48 13.10 -11.50
N LEU A 202 -11.21 13.45 -11.31
CA LEU A 202 -10.62 13.72 -10.01
C LEU A 202 -10.28 15.21 -9.88
N VAL A 203 -10.54 15.75 -8.70
CA VAL A 203 -9.99 17.06 -8.29
C VAL A 203 -8.65 16.86 -7.61
N GLU A 204 -7.88 17.94 -7.47
CA GLU A 204 -6.61 17.90 -6.74
C GLU A 204 -6.84 17.45 -5.29
N GLY A 205 -5.97 16.58 -4.78
CA GLY A 205 -6.12 15.99 -3.46
C GLY A 205 -5.44 14.63 -3.30
N THR A 206 -5.64 14.05 -2.12
CA THR A 206 -5.11 12.73 -1.75
C THR A 206 -6.24 11.71 -1.72
N TYR A 207 -6.05 10.58 -2.40
CA TYR A 207 -7.02 9.50 -2.50
C TYR A 207 -6.41 8.15 -2.08
N TYR A 208 -7.27 7.26 -1.62
CA TYR A 208 -6.96 5.86 -1.32
C TYR A 208 -7.52 4.95 -2.40
N SER A 209 -6.75 3.94 -2.81
CA SER A 209 -7.20 2.89 -3.72
C SER A 209 -6.22 1.74 -3.68
N TYR A 210 -6.71 0.51 -3.55
CA TYR A 210 -5.92 -0.70 -3.72
C TYR A 210 -6.14 -1.37 -5.09
N ASP A 211 -6.95 -0.78 -5.97
CA ASP A 211 -7.19 -1.25 -7.35
C ASP A 211 -6.69 -0.27 -8.44
N GLY A 212 -6.34 0.96 -8.06
CA GLY A 212 -5.89 2.00 -8.97
C GLY A 212 -6.95 2.49 -9.97
N ARG A 213 -8.22 2.18 -9.75
CA ARG A 213 -9.35 2.45 -10.64
C ARG A 213 -10.46 3.24 -9.95
N TYR A 214 -10.82 2.82 -8.74
CA TYR A 214 -11.80 3.47 -7.88
C TYR A 214 -11.08 4.13 -6.70
N PHE A 215 -11.33 5.43 -6.53
CA PHE A 215 -10.65 6.27 -5.57
C PHE A 215 -11.58 6.68 -4.43
N TYR A 216 -11.05 6.73 -3.22
CA TYR A 216 -11.80 7.08 -2.02
C TYR A 216 -11.08 8.20 -1.26
N ASN A 217 -11.84 9.09 -0.64
CA ASN A 217 -11.33 10.10 0.29
C ASN A 217 -11.38 9.65 1.75
N ASN A 218 -12.05 8.53 2.04
CA ASN A 218 -12.22 7.97 3.36
C ASN A 218 -11.86 6.47 3.35
N ARG A 219 -10.90 6.08 4.19
CA ARG A 219 -10.43 4.69 4.30
C ARG A 219 -11.50 3.74 4.81
N GLN A 220 -12.36 4.17 5.73
CA GLN A 220 -13.45 3.35 6.26
C GLN A 220 -14.47 3.01 5.17
N THR A 221 -14.85 3.99 4.36
CA THR A 221 -15.71 3.80 3.19
C THR A 221 -15.10 2.82 2.19
N MET A 222 -13.81 2.98 1.87
CA MET A 222 -13.07 2.05 1.00
C MET A 222 -13.08 0.61 1.55
N LEU A 223 -12.77 0.43 2.84
CA LEU A 223 -12.74 -0.90 3.47
C LEU A 223 -14.14 -1.55 3.48
N ASN A 224 -15.20 -0.77 3.67
CA ASN A 224 -16.58 -1.26 3.58
C ASN A 224 -16.93 -1.73 2.18
N ASP A 225 -16.54 -0.96 1.16
CA ASP A 225 -16.78 -1.32 -0.24
C ASP A 225 -16.03 -2.61 -0.63
N TYR A 226 -14.75 -2.73 -0.27
CA TYR A 226 -13.99 -3.97 -0.52
C TYR A 226 -14.54 -5.18 0.24
N ARG A 227 -14.99 -5.01 1.49
CA ARG A 227 -15.64 -6.08 2.25
C ARG A 227 -16.93 -6.58 1.58
N ASN A 228 -17.68 -5.66 0.98
CA ASN A 228 -18.92 -5.95 0.29
C ASN A 228 -18.74 -6.23 -1.22
N ASN A 229 -17.50 -6.31 -1.69
CA ASN A 229 -17.17 -6.52 -3.10
C ASN A 229 -17.88 -5.52 -4.05
N THR A 230 -17.84 -4.23 -3.67
CA THR A 230 -18.47 -3.14 -4.40
C THR A 230 -17.52 -1.93 -4.49
N ASN A 231 -17.94 -0.90 -5.21
CA ASN A 231 -17.25 0.38 -5.35
C ASN A 231 -18.23 1.57 -5.45
N VAL A 232 -19.48 1.35 -5.03
CA VAL A 232 -20.56 2.34 -5.16
C VAL A 232 -20.30 3.63 -4.38
N ASN A 233 -19.46 3.58 -3.34
CA ASN A 233 -19.12 4.74 -2.53
C ASN A 233 -17.78 5.37 -2.92
N ALA A 234 -17.15 4.92 -4.00
CA ALA A 234 -15.96 5.57 -4.55
C ALA A 234 -16.28 6.99 -5.04
N TYR A 235 -15.33 7.91 -4.87
CA TYR A 235 -15.42 9.28 -5.35
C TYR A 235 -15.73 9.34 -6.86
N ASN A 236 -15.14 8.42 -7.62
CA ASN A 236 -15.34 8.29 -9.06
C ASN A 236 -16.10 7.01 -9.44
N ALA A 237 -17.04 6.53 -8.60
CA ALA A 237 -17.80 5.29 -8.83
C ALA A 237 -18.42 5.21 -10.24
N ASN A 238 -19.00 6.31 -10.72
CA ASN A 238 -19.66 6.38 -12.02
C ASN A 238 -18.70 6.64 -13.21
N ASN A 239 -17.42 6.92 -12.93
CA ASN A 239 -16.40 7.19 -13.94
C ASN A 239 -15.03 6.64 -13.49
N PRO A 240 -14.85 5.31 -13.51
CA PRO A 240 -13.62 4.68 -13.06
C PRO A 240 -12.40 5.16 -13.87
N TYR A 241 -11.28 5.33 -13.18
CA TYR A 241 -10.04 5.71 -13.85
C TYR A 241 -9.46 4.52 -14.62
N TYR A 242 -8.98 4.81 -15.82
CA TYR A 242 -8.34 3.83 -16.68
C TYR A 242 -6.98 4.37 -17.10
N ASN A 243 -5.91 3.80 -16.52
CA ASN A 243 -4.56 4.06 -16.99
C ASN A 243 -4.30 3.24 -18.26
N TYR A 244 -4.35 3.90 -19.41
CA TYR A 244 -4.20 3.25 -20.71
C TYR A 244 -2.98 2.32 -20.79
N TYR A 245 -1.82 2.76 -20.30
CA TYR A 245 -0.57 2.00 -20.44
C TYR A 245 -0.48 0.79 -19.50
N MET A 246 -1.22 0.77 -18.38
CA MET A 246 -1.29 -0.41 -17.50
C MET A 246 -2.15 -1.53 -18.07
N TRP A 247 -3.08 -1.20 -18.97
CA TRP A 247 -4.05 -2.13 -19.56
C TRP A 247 -3.83 -2.35 -21.05
N LEU A 248 -2.81 -1.69 -21.64
CA LEU A 248 -2.44 -1.87 -23.03
C LEU A 248 -1.98 -3.33 -23.25
N PRO A 249 -2.62 -4.11 -24.14
CA PRO A 249 -2.17 -5.46 -24.41
C PRO A 249 -0.72 -5.45 -24.89
N PHE A 250 0.10 -6.33 -24.32
CA PHE A 250 1.51 -6.43 -24.71
C PHE A 250 1.67 -6.83 -26.18
N HIS A 251 0.66 -7.48 -26.78
CA HIS A 251 0.60 -7.80 -28.21
C HIS A 251 0.00 -6.70 -29.11
N SER A 252 -0.21 -5.50 -28.57
CA SER A 252 -0.60 -4.34 -29.39
C SER A 252 0.58 -3.84 -30.23
N LYS A 253 0.28 -3.23 -31.39
CA LYS A 253 1.31 -2.63 -32.25
C LYS A 253 1.51 -1.16 -31.89
N SER A 254 2.73 -0.75 -31.57
CA SER A 254 3.09 0.65 -31.49
C SER A 254 3.07 1.28 -32.89
N ARG A 255 2.60 2.53 -32.98
CA ARG A 255 2.63 3.32 -34.22
C ARG A 255 3.90 4.14 -34.40
N TYR A 256 4.76 4.18 -33.38
CA TYR A 256 6.04 4.86 -33.46
C TYR A 256 7.04 4.03 -34.28
N SER A 257 7.84 4.72 -35.07
CA SER A 257 8.92 4.13 -35.85
C SER A 257 10.18 3.91 -35.00
N ALA A 258 11.12 3.11 -35.52
CA ALA A 258 12.47 2.98 -34.97
C ALA A 258 13.14 4.35 -34.77
N ASN A 259 13.01 5.24 -35.76
CA ASN A 259 13.62 6.57 -35.72
C ASN A 259 12.98 7.47 -34.65
N ASP A 260 11.68 7.34 -34.40
CA ASP A 260 11.02 8.07 -33.30
C ASP A 260 11.59 7.67 -31.95
N LEU A 261 11.84 6.36 -31.75
CA LEU A 261 12.45 5.84 -30.53
C LEU A 261 13.91 6.32 -30.38
N ASP A 262 14.71 6.25 -31.44
CA ASP A 262 16.09 6.78 -31.41
C ASP A 262 16.12 8.29 -31.15
N ASN A 263 15.16 9.05 -31.70
CA ASN A 263 15.03 10.47 -31.42
C ASN A 263 14.64 10.74 -29.96
N TYR A 264 13.76 9.93 -29.39
CA TYR A 264 13.42 10.03 -27.97
C TYR A 264 14.64 9.77 -27.07
N ILE A 265 15.42 8.72 -27.37
CA ILE A 265 16.63 8.36 -26.62
C ILE A 265 17.68 9.47 -26.70
N ARG A 266 17.90 10.05 -27.89
CA ARG A 266 18.88 11.12 -28.09
C ARG A 266 18.43 12.45 -27.50
N ASN A 267 17.21 12.88 -27.81
CA ASN A 267 16.80 14.26 -27.60
C ASN A 267 15.98 14.47 -26.32
N THR A 268 15.26 13.43 -25.86
CA THR A 268 14.45 13.53 -24.63
C THR A 268 15.21 12.97 -23.43
N LEU A 269 15.86 11.81 -23.61
CA LEU A 269 16.68 11.22 -22.56
C LEU A 269 18.13 11.75 -22.54
N ASN A 270 18.53 12.54 -23.55
CA ASN A 270 19.86 13.18 -23.66
C ASN A 270 21.04 12.20 -23.69
N TYR A 271 20.85 10.98 -24.18
CA TYR A 271 21.97 10.07 -24.43
C TYR A 271 22.72 10.50 -25.68
N ILE A 272 24.05 10.49 -25.61
CA ILE A 272 24.95 10.97 -26.69
C ILE A 272 25.75 9.86 -27.36
N GLY A 273 25.68 8.63 -26.84
CA GLY A 273 26.36 7.49 -27.45
C GLY A 273 26.01 6.16 -26.78
N LYS A 274 26.52 5.09 -27.40
CA LYS A 274 26.34 3.72 -26.92
C LYS A 274 27.44 3.33 -25.95
N THR A 275 27.06 2.74 -24.81
CA THR A 275 28.02 2.18 -23.86
C THR A 275 28.70 0.95 -24.47
N TYR A 276 30.00 0.74 -24.19
CA TYR A 276 30.73 -0.46 -24.60
C TYR A 276 31.57 -0.98 -23.43
N GLY A 277 31.46 -2.27 -23.13
CA GLY A 277 32.19 -2.92 -22.02
C GLY A 277 31.68 -2.53 -20.63
N PHE A 278 32.51 -2.71 -19.59
CA PHE A 278 32.16 -2.47 -18.19
C PHE A 278 32.29 -0.99 -17.75
N TYR A 279 32.48 -0.06 -18.69
CA TYR A 279 32.73 1.34 -18.37
C TYR A 279 31.43 2.15 -18.38
N ASN A 280 31.03 2.64 -17.21
CA ASN A 280 29.92 3.60 -17.10
C ASN A 280 30.40 4.97 -17.59
N GLN A 281 29.81 5.47 -18.68
CA GLN A 281 30.06 6.80 -19.22
C GLN A 281 28.81 7.66 -19.05
N ALA A 282 28.99 8.88 -18.52
CA ALA A 282 27.88 9.80 -18.30
C ALA A 282 27.16 10.11 -19.63
N ASN A 283 25.83 9.98 -19.64
CA ASN A 283 24.98 10.18 -20.81
C ASN A 283 25.24 9.18 -21.95
N TYR A 284 25.71 7.97 -21.65
CA TYR A 284 25.73 6.84 -22.59
C TYR A 284 24.75 5.76 -22.13
N SER A 285 24.19 5.02 -23.08
CA SER A 285 23.22 3.94 -22.82
C SER A 285 23.40 2.84 -23.86
N MET A 286 23.26 1.58 -23.45
CA MET A 286 23.20 0.46 -24.39
C MET A 286 22.04 0.57 -25.38
N PHE A 287 21.01 1.36 -25.07
CA PHE A 287 19.86 1.59 -25.96
C PHE A 287 20.11 2.65 -27.03
N TYR A 288 21.23 3.38 -27.00
CA TYR A 288 21.54 4.39 -28.01
C TYR A 288 21.67 3.74 -29.40
N GLY A 289 20.77 4.10 -30.32
CA GLY A 289 20.72 3.56 -31.68
C GLY A 289 20.02 2.20 -31.80
N GLU A 290 19.34 1.74 -30.74
CA GLU A 290 18.63 0.46 -30.73
C GLU A 290 17.16 0.55 -31.17
N GLY A 291 16.71 1.70 -31.70
CA GLY A 291 15.35 1.88 -32.19
C GLY A 291 14.93 0.80 -33.19
N ALA A 292 15.83 0.43 -34.11
CA ALA A 292 15.60 -0.65 -35.08
C ALA A 292 15.40 -2.01 -34.39
N THR A 293 16.23 -2.34 -33.40
CA THR A 293 16.14 -3.60 -32.63
C THR A 293 14.79 -3.76 -31.95
N PHE A 294 14.29 -2.70 -31.28
CA PHE A 294 12.96 -2.75 -30.65
C PHE A 294 11.84 -2.84 -31.70
N TYR A 295 11.95 -2.13 -32.82
CA TYR A 295 10.97 -2.20 -33.90
C TYR A 295 10.92 -3.60 -34.54
N GLU A 296 12.06 -4.20 -34.83
CA GLU A 296 12.17 -5.56 -35.35
C GLU A 296 11.58 -6.58 -34.37
N SER A 297 11.82 -6.40 -33.05
CA SER A 297 11.21 -7.25 -32.03
C SER A 297 9.68 -7.21 -32.07
N GLN A 298 9.10 -6.04 -32.33
CA GLN A 298 7.66 -5.89 -32.49
C GLN A 298 7.14 -6.61 -33.73
N GLU A 299 7.79 -6.44 -34.89
CA GLU A 299 7.34 -7.05 -36.14
C GLU A 299 7.50 -8.57 -36.12
N TYR A 300 8.55 -9.07 -35.48
CA TYR A 300 8.87 -10.50 -35.45
C TYR A 300 8.10 -11.26 -34.36
N TYR A 301 8.05 -10.74 -33.13
CA TYR A 301 7.40 -11.42 -32.00
C TYR A 301 5.98 -10.93 -31.72
N GLY A 302 5.50 -9.90 -32.44
CA GLY A 302 4.17 -9.34 -32.23
C GLY A 302 4.00 -8.70 -30.85
N ILE A 303 5.05 -8.05 -30.33
CA ILE A 303 5.07 -7.38 -29.01
C ILE A 303 5.14 -5.86 -29.16
N ASN A 304 4.53 -5.10 -28.25
CA ASN A 304 4.51 -3.65 -28.34
C ASN A 304 5.90 -3.05 -28.13
N MET A 305 6.44 -2.36 -29.14
CA MET A 305 7.78 -1.77 -29.11
C MET A 305 8.03 -0.88 -27.87
N LEU A 306 7.09 0.00 -27.55
CA LEU A 306 7.26 0.96 -26.45
C LEU A 306 7.10 0.30 -25.08
N ALA A 307 6.22 -0.69 -24.95
CA ALA A 307 6.10 -1.45 -23.70
C ALA A 307 7.39 -2.25 -23.43
N THR A 308 7.94 -2.93 -24.45
CA THR A 308 9.23 -3.63 -24.35
C THR A 308 10.35 -2.68 -23.97
N PHE A 309 10.44 -1.51 -24.61
CA PHE A 309 11.44 -0.50 -24.28
C PHE A 309 11.26 0.02 -22.84
N GLY A 310 10.04 0.30 -22.40
CA GLY A 310 9.74 0.73 -21.03
C GLY A 310 10.18 -0.28 -19.98
N ILE A 311 9.89 -1.56 -20.20
CA ILE A 311 10.34 -2.67 -19.33
C ILE A 311 11.87 -2.77 -19.34
N ALA A 312 12.48 -2.79 -20.52
CA ALA A 312 13.94 -2.88 -20.64
C ALA A 312 14.62 -1.76 -19.86
N ARG A 313 14.12 -0.53 -19.97
CA ARG A 313 14.61 0.61 -19.17
C ARG A 313 14.46 0.42 -17.67
N ASN A 314 13.33 -0.12 -17.22
CA ASN A 314 13.10 -0.38 -15.79
C ASN A 314 14.11 -1.41 -15.26
N GLU A 315 14.30 -2.51 -15.98
CA GLU A 315 15.15 -3.63 -15.55
C GLU A 315 16.66 -3.36 -15.68
N SER A 316 17.06 -2.39 -16.50
CA SER A 316 18.48 -2.08 -16.74
C SER A 316 18.89 -0.67 -16.36
N THR A 317 18.07 0.11 -15.64
CA THR A 317 18.39 1.52 -15.33
C THR A 317 18.63 2.36 -16.60
N THR A 318 17.82 2.12 -17.64
CA THR A 318 17.95 2.74 -18.97
C THR A 318 19.20 2.30 -19.76
N GLY A 319 19.67 1.07 -19.56
CA GLY A 319 20.64 0.39 -20.43
C GLY A 319 22.06 0.49 -19.89
#